data_AF-A0A8H6F4H3-F1
#
_entry.id   AF-A0A8H6F4H3-F1
#
_cell.length_a   1.000
_cell.length_b   1.000
_cell.length_c   1.000
_cell.angle_alpha   90.00
_cell.angle_beta   90.00
_cell.angle_gamma   90.00
#
_symmetry.space_group_name_H-M   'P 1'
#
loop_
_entity.id
_entity.type
_entity.pdbx_description
1 polymer ?
#
loop_
_entity_poly.entity_id
_entity_poly.type
_entity_poly.pdbx_seq_one_letter_code
_entity_poly.pdbx_strand_id
1 'polypeptide(L)'
;MSDEKIKQLQEMGFSQEQAANALKVSNNVLEVAIAHLFGEPVEQPQENKENTQLVPYNENDTVQISNPLDIPKFPSYRETPTSSNGGWSEIQDEELIENYEDEDDNDNDDDLVDQWTNNSKQASSETIFDYPQAFTRSTEMPPCVLPKVTGTLQSCLISLIVTLSQIGELRNVFFSKEFDYGFDENWYTPTTELTVETPEKFKDNSFYRFVVEIQRIFGFLSPKVSNRSFISGENLFKSLPEDFAIDDDDWEDVIKKVHRYIALGSESILDKDLTSVFLSQVESNGEETTDLSILQIEYEARNSNLQASLNSLIWNSELNPVFTKLGSLLTIQMFGGDEDDDDDGRCQARSFEIPEYFYPGIFTSTYQEIIAKMNQKKLNATKERSSTTTKLLGFSSFEGKKIKKILQNSIDYLATTDSKEAHDDLKRLSEKVQNESLALNDRLKFVNQEYLKMDVKNPDNILEIIEKEGLPPPEKYYLTSVIISDSEYIYKAKHLTTTDFENEDWLYIVIDSDHNNKVSEYRTETMSFEALQLFILEETKLNRRQLILHYVAESSLQDSAKVPEKLVEFFDKDNQLLAEEVHEFNKNNKENDAEVSNDSSVDESFLVSHSETQSL
;
A
#
# COMPACT_ATOMS: atom_id res chain seq x y z
N MET A 1 -7.79 -33.61 14.81
CA MET A 1 -7.99 -32.78 16.02
C MET A 1 -7.91 -33.68 17.25
N SER A 2 -7.52 -33.17 18.41
CA SER A 2 -7.54 -33.94 19.67
C SER A 2 -8.82 -33.66 20.47
N ASP A 3 -9.68 -34.67 20.62
CA ASP A 3 -10.87 -34.63 21.48
C ASP A 3 -10.55 -34.33 22.95
N GLU A 4 -9.33 -34.62 23.40
CA GLU A 4 -8.89 -34.34 24.76
C GLU A 4 -8.70 -32.84 24.99
N LYS A 5 -8.14 -32.12 24.00
CA LYS A 5 -7.97 -30.66 24.05
C LYS A 5 -9.33 -29.95 23.99
N ILE A 6 -10.27 -30.44 23.17
CA ILE A 6 -11.66 -29.92 23.14
C ILE A 6 -12.30 -30.07 24.53
N LYS A 7 -12.16 -31.24 25.16
CA LYS A 7 -12.68 -31.48 26.52
C LYS A 7 -11.99 -30.64 27.60
N GLN A 8 -10.69 -30.33 27.47
CA GLN A 8 -10.01 -29.40 28.38
C GLN A 8 -10.59 -27.99 28.29
N LEU A 9 -10.83 -27.48 27.07
CA LEU A 9 -11.47 -26.17 26.87
C LEU A 9 -12.91 -26.15 27.41
N GLN A 10 -13.68 -27.22 27.22
CA GLN A 10 -15.01 -27.36 27.84
C GLN A 10 -14.95 -27.35 29.38
N GLU A 11 -13.95 -28.01 29.98
CA GLU A 11 -13.74 -28.02 31.43
C GLU A 11 -13.32 -26.65 32.00
N MET A 12 -12.81 -25.75 31.15
CA MET A 12 -12.59 -24.34 31.50
C MET A 12 -13.85 -23.45 31.35
N GLY A 13 -14.96 -24.00 30.85
CA GLY A 13 -16.27 -23.31 30.79
C GLY A 13 -16.71 -22.88 29.40
N PHE A 14 -16.01 -23.27 28.33
CA PHE A 14 -16.37 -22.93 26.95
C PHE A 14 -17.33 -23.95 26.31
N SER A 15 -18.08 -23.53 25.28
CA SER A 15 -18.95 -24.45 24.53
C SER A 15 -18.13 -25.43 23.67
N GLN A 16 -18.76 -26.54 23.25
CA GLN A 16 -18.08 -27.53 22.41
C GLN A 16 -17.67 -26.96 21.04
N GLU A 17 -18.53 -26.14 20.44
CA GLU A 17 -18.29 -25.49 19.16
C GLU A 17 -17.19 -24.43 19.26
N GLN A 18 -17.21 -23.62 20.33
CA GLN A 18 -16.15 -22.66 20.63
C GLN A 18 -14.79 -23.38 20.75
N ALA A 19 -14.73 -24.42 21.59
CA ALA A 19 -13.52 -25.21 21.80
C ALA A 19 -12.98 -25.88 20.51
N ALA A 20 -13.87 -26.47 19.71
CA ALA A 20 -13.51 -27.13 18.45
C ALA A 20 -13.05 -26.14 17.38
N ASN A 21 -13.72 -24.99 17.25
CA ASN A 21 -13.32 -23.94 16.31
C ASN A 21 -11.97 -23.34 16.72
N ALA A 22 -11.78 -23.05 18.00
CA ALA A 22 -10.54 -22.48 18.51
C ALA A 22 -9.32 -23.39 18.26
N LEU A 23 -9.46 -24.70 18.49
CA LEU A 23 -8.40 -25.69 18.21
C LEU A 23 -8.15 -25.93 16.71
N LYS A 24 -9.14 -25.63 15.85
CA LYS A 24 -8.98 -25.69 14.40
C LYS A 24 -8.13 -24.52 13.90
N VAL A 25 -8.41 -23.30 14.39
CA VAL A 25 -7.65 -22.09 14.01
C VAL A 25 -6.27 -22.06 14.69
N SER A 26 -6.14 -22.57 15.91
CA SER A 26 -4.87 -22.61 16.67
C SER A 26 -3.92 -23.76 16.32
N ASN A 27 -4.19 -24.49 15.24
CA ASN A 27 -3.41 -25.66 14.80
C ASN A 27 -3.21 -26.74 15.90
N ASN A 28 -4.26 -27.02 16.68
CA ASN A 28 -4.27 -27.86 17.89
C ASN A 28 -3.37 -27.39 19.06
N VAL A 29 -2.76 -26.20 19.04
CA VAL A 29 -2.03 -25.68 20.20
C VAL A 29 -3.04 -25.18 21.24
N LEU A 30 -2.98 -25.72 22.47
CA LEU A 30 -3.98 -25.45 23.51
C LEU A 30 -3.92 -24.00 23.99
N GLU A 31 -2.71 -23.46 24.17
CA GLU A 31 -2.49 -22.09 24.64
C GLU A 31 -2.99 -21.05 23.62
N VAL A 32 -2.72 -21.29 22.33
CA VAL A 32 -3.22 -20.46 21.23
C VAL A 32 -4.74 -20.66 21.02
N ALA A 33 -5.31 -21.82 21.35
CA ALA A 33 -6.77 -22.00 21.38
C ALA A 33 -7.42 -21.18 22.49
N ILE A 34 -6.80 -21.15 23.68
CA ILE A 34 -7.26 -20.33 24.82
C ILE A 34 -7.18 -18.85 24.45
N ALA A 35 -6.08 -18.40 23.86
CA ALA A 35 -5.91 -17.05 23.32
C ALA A 35 -7.05 -16.65 22.38
N HIS A 36 -7.31 -17.48 21.36
CA HIS A 36 -8.36 -17.22 20.37
C HIS A 36 -9.77 -17.22 20.99
N LEU A 37 -10.07 -18.13 21.93
CA LEU A 37 -11.33 -18.17 22.68
C LEU A 37 -11.63 -16.89 23.47
N PHE A 38 -10.59 -16.16 23.86
CA PHE A 38 -10.70 -14.90 24.57
C PHE A 38 -10.53 -13.66 23.66
N GLY A 39 -10.57 -13.85 22.33
CA GLY A 39 -10.64 -12.78 21.35
C GLY A 39 -9.29 -12.24 20.84
N GLU A 40 -8.18 -12.94 21.06
CA GLU A 40 -6.91 -12.54 20.45
C GLU A 40 -6.90 -12.85 18.93
N PRO A 41 -6.32 -11.96 18.10
CA PRO A 41 -6.04 -12.28 16.70
C PRO A 41 -4.99 -13.40 16.66
N VAL A 42 -5.26 -14.44 15.86
CA VAL A 42 -4.34 -15.57 15.71
C VAL A 42 -3.28 -15.18 14.69
N GLU A 43 -2.13 -14.70 15.17
CA GLU A 43 -0.89 -14.79 14.40
C GLU A 43 -0.69 -16.27 14.06
N GLN A 44 -0.86 -16.62 12.78
CA GLN A 44 -0.60 -17.99 12.33
C GLN A 44 0.86 -18.31 12.65
N PRO A 45 1.16 -19.41 13.37
CA PRO A 45 2.52 -19.88 13.44
C PRO A 45 2.97 -20.15 12.01
N GLN A 46 4.04 -19.49 11.56
CA GLN A 46 4.79 -19.99 10.40
C GLN A 46 5.05 -21.49 10.62
N GLU A 47 4.97 -22.30 9.57
CA GLU A 47 5.30 -23.71 9.67
C GLU A 47 6.78 -23.86 10.04
N ASN A 48 7.07 -23.95 11.34
CA ASN A 48 8.34 -24.42 11.88
C ASN A 48 8.47 -25.92 11.56
N LYS A 49 8.68 -26.23 10.29
CA LYS A 49 9.52 -27.36 9.91
C LYS A 49 10.93 -27.03 10.41
N GLU A 50 11.55 -28.02 11.03
CA GLU A 50 12.92 -27.96 11.56
C GLU A 50 13.14 -27.05 12.79
N ASN A 51 12.77 -27.60 13.95
CA ASN A 51 13.63 -27.48 15.12
C ASN A 51 13.89 -28.85 15.76
N THR A 52 14.31 -29.79 14.92
CA THR A 52 15.01 -30.99 15.37
C THR A 52 16.44 -30.56 15.70
N GLN A 53 16.66 -29.99 16.89
CA GLN A 53 18.02 -29.75 17.35
C GLN A 53 18.78 -31.08 17.34
N LEU A 54 19.79 -31.15 16.48
CA LEU A 54 20.77 -32.23 16.44
C LEU A 54 21.48 -32.26 17.79
N VAL A 55 21.02 -33.14 18.68
CA VAL A 55 21.80 -33.57 19.85
C VAL A 55 23.10 -34.15 19.29
N PRO A 56 24.29 -33.68 19.72
CA PRO A 56 25.55 -34.22 19.23
C PRO A 56 25.61 -35.73 19.47
N TYR A 57 25.79 -36.49 18.39
CA TYR A 57 25.91 -37.95 18.46
C TYR A 57 27.13 -38.30 19.32
N ASN A 58 26.88 -38.92 20.48
CA ASN A 58 27.94 -39.40 21.35
C ASN A 58 28.29 -40.83 20.89
N GLU A 59 29.36 -40.99 20.10
CA GLU A 59 29.70 -42.22 19.35
C GLU A 59 29.96 -43.48 20.20
N ASN A 60 29.81 -43.41 21.52
CA ASN A 60 30.16 -44.47 22.47
C ASN A 60 28.96 -45.25 23.05
N ASP A 61 27.70 -44.94 22.68
CA ASP A 61 26.52 -45.62 23.22
C ASP A 61 25.82 -46.50 22.17
N THR A 62 26.50 -47.59 21.77
CA THR A 62 25.91 -48.66 20.96
C THR A 62 25.78 -49.95 21.77
N VAL A 63 24.54 -50.40 21.98
CA VAL A 63 24.25 -51.68 22.62
C VAL A 63 24.60 -52.81 21.64
N GLN A 64 25.59 -53.66 22.00
CA GLN A 64 25.99 -54.78 21.14
C GLN A 64 24.92 -55.89 21.11
N ILE A 65 24.15 -55.94 20.03
CA ILE A 65 23.20 -57.02 19.75
C ILE A 65 23.99 -58.28 19.38
N SER A 66 24.01 -59.26 20.28
CA SER A 66 24.87 -60.45 20.17
C SER A 66 24.28 -61.60 19.33
N ASN A 67 23.08 -61.43 18.77
CA ASN A 67 22.37 -62.46 18.02
C ASN A 67 21.65 -61.88 16.78
N PRO A 68 22.10 -62.17 15.54
CA PRO A 68 21.50 -61.63 14.31
C PRO A 68 20.08 -62.11 13.95
N LEU A 69 19.45 -62.94 14.79
CA LEU A 69 18.17 -63.60 14.51
C LEU A 69 16.93 -62.88 15.07
N ASP A 70 17.09 -61.88 15.94
CA ASP A 70 15.99 -61.15 16.59
C ASP A 70 15.47 -59.92 15.79
N ILE A 71 15.85 -59.78 14.52
CA ILE A 71 15.36 -58.71 13.64
C ILE A 71 14.04 -59.15 12.97
N PRO A 72 12.90 -58.44 13.18
CA PRO A 72 11.66 -58.71 12.47
C PRO A 72 11.82 -58.49 10.96
N LYS A 73 11.42 -59.49 10.14
CA LYS A 73 11.51 -59.40 8.68
C LYS A 73 10.34 -58.61 8.10
N PHE A 74 10.62 -57.43 7.55
CA PHE A 74 9.67 -56.70 6.71
C PHE A 74 9.70 -57.23 5.25
N PRO A 75 8.55 -57.37 4.55
CA PRO A 75 8.54 -57.94 3.20
C PRO A 75 9.14 -56.99 2.16
N SER A 76 10.10 -57.50 1.38
CA SER A 76 10.71 -56.79 0.25
C SER A 76 9.86 -56.89 -1.03
N TYR A 77 9.61 -55.77 -1.71
CA TYR A 77 9.17 -55.76 -3.12
C TYR A 77 10.05 -54.84 -3.99
N ARG A 78 11.16 -55.46 -4.39
CA ARG A 78 11.91 -55.43 -5.67
C ARG A 78 11.74 -54.28 -6.69
N GLU A 79 12.88 -53.91 -7.26
CA GLU A 79 13.17 -52.87 -8.24
C GLU A 79 12.80 -53.23 -9.71
N THR A 80 12.50 -52.20 -10.54
CA THR A 80 12.73 -52.06 -12.02
C THR A 80 11.97 -53.00 -13.01
N PRO A 81 11.90 -52.76 -14.36
CA PRO A 81 12.41 -51.63 -15.20
C PRO A 81 11.43 -51.05 -16.29
N THR A 82 11.87 -49.99 -16.97
CA THR A 82 11.64 -49.47 -18.36
C THR A 82 10.56 -50.00 -19.36
N SER A 83 9.96 -49.04 -20.10
CA SER A 83 9.65 -49.03 -21.57
C SER A 83 8.26 -49.39 -22.16
N SER A 84 7.80 -48.49 -23.06
CA SER A 84 7.00 -48.63 -24.31
C SER A 84 5.47 -48.93 -24.34
N ASN A 85 4.71 -47.86 -24.60
CA ASN A 85 3.67 -47.60 -25.64
C ASN A 85 2.52 -48.55 -26.04
N GLY A 86 1.32 -47.93 -26.13
CA GLY A 86 0.23 -48.17 -27.09
C GLY A 86 -0.94 -49.03 -26.56
N GLY A 87 -2.23 -48.69 -26.71
CA GLY A 87 -3.00 -47.56 -27.27
C GLY A 87 -4.49 -47.89 -27.02
N TRP A 88 -5.52 -47.05 -27.04
CA TRP A 88 -5.79 -45.75 -27.69
C TRP A 88 -6.68 -44.91 -26.70
N SER A 89 -7.24 -43.71 -26.96
CA SER A 89 -7.41 -42.86 -28.16
C SER A 89 -7.74 -41.41 -27.74
N GLU A 90 -7.21 -40.42 -28.46
CA GLU A 90 -7.96 -39.32 -29.15
C GLU A 90 -8.87 -38.38 -28.30
N ILE A 91 -8.78 -37.05 -28.35
CA ILE A 91 -8.30 -36.06 -29.37
C ILE A 91 -7.65 -34.89 -28.58
N GLN A 92 -6.34 -34.57 -28.70
CA GLN A 92 -5.68 -33.62 -29.66
C GLN A 92 -6.01 -32.12 -29.44
N ASP A 93 -5.09 -31.14 -29.47
CA ASP A 93 -3.62 -31.04 -29.64
C ASP A 93 -3.11 -29.95 -28.63
N GLU A 94 -1.96 -29.95 -27.94
CA GLU A 94 -0.51 -30.13 -28.30
C GLU A 94 0.07 -28.96 -29.14
N GLU A 95 1.28 -28.43 -28.89
CA GLU A 95 2.43 -28.93 -28.09
C GLU A 95 3.38 -27.80 -27.59
N LEU A 96 4.30 -28.13 -26.67
CA LEU A 96 5.33 -27.24 -26.11
C LEU A 96 6.61 -28.07 -25.82
N ILE A 97 7.80 -27.53 -26.19
CA ILE A 97 9.18 -28.00 -25.82
C ILE A 97 9.55 -29.41 -26.37
N GLU A 98 10.70 -29.67 -27.01
CA GLU A 98 12.10 -29.85 -26.54
C GLU A 98 12.95 -30.30 -27.76
N ASN A 99 14.29 -30.29 -27.85
CA ASN A 99 15.44 -29.80 -27.06
C ASN A 99 16.66 -29.78 -28.03
N TYR A 100 17.81 -29.22 -27.64
CA TYR A 100 19.14 -29.89 -27.66
C TYR A 100 20.28 -28.93 -27.28
N GLU A 101 21.39 -29.54 -26.84
CA GLU A 101 22.47 -28.99 -26.03
C GLU A 101 23.63 -28.37 -26.85
N ASP A 102 24.42 -27.52 -26.17
CA ASP A 102 25.86 -27.22 -26.29
C ASP A 102 26.64 -27.49 -27.61
N GLU A 103 27.34 -26.47 -28.13
CA GLU A 103 28.82 -26.43 -28.29
C GLU A 103 29.31 -25.13 -28.98
N ASP A 104 30.62 -24.87 -28.86
CA ASP A 104 31.39 -23.62 -29.02
C ASP A 104 31.43 -22.87 -30.40
N ASP A 105 31.97 -21.63 -30.31
CA ASP A 105 32.85 -20.92 -31.28
C ASP A 105 32.34 -20.15 -32.53
N ASN A 106 32.62 -18.83 -32.48
CA ASN A 106 33.11 -17.90 -33.54
C ASN A 106 32.29 -17.46 -34.78
N ASP A 107 32.36 -16.14 -34.96
CA ASP A 107 32.50 -15.34 -36.20
C ASP A 107 31.49 -15.39 -37.36
N ASN A 108 30.95 -14.19 -37.65
CA ASN A 108 30.52 -13.62 -38.95
C ASN A 108 30.34 -14.54 -40.18
N ASP A 109 29.16 -14.51 -40.80
CA ASP A 109 28.98 -13.74 -42.05
C ASP A 109 27.50 -13.66 -42.52
N ASP A 110 27.26 -12.61 -43.32
CA ASP A 110 26.05 -12.11 -43.98
C ASP A 110 24.97 -13.08 -44.56
N ASP A 111 23.73 -12.61 -44.42
CA ASP A 111 22.65 -12.54 -45.44
C ASP A 111 21.83 -13.77 -45.95
N LEU A 112 20.53 -13.47 -46.17
CA LEU A 112 19.51 -14.18 -47.01
C LEU A 112 18.94 -15.52 -46.47
N VAL A 113 17.62 -15.75 -46.30
CA VAL A 113 16.36 -15.00 -46.57
C VAL A 113 15.26 -15.52 -45.63
N ASP A 114 14.31 -14.66 -45.19
CA ASP A 114 12.86 -14.98 -45.01
C ASP A 114 12.15 -13.78 -44.32
N GLN A 115 12.01 -12.62 -44.96
CA GLN A 115 10.97 -12.35 -45.97
C GLN A 115 9.52 -12.78 -45.60
N TRP A 116 9.14 -12.92 -44.31
CA TRP A 116 7.72 -13.01 -43.92
C TRP A 116 7.29 -12.27 -42.63
N THR A 117 8.02 -11.24 -42.21
CA THR A 117 7.61 -10.31 -41.13
C THR A 117 7.50 -8.84 -41.56
N ASN A 118 7.39 -8.56 -42.87
CA ASN A 118 7.01 -7.23 -43.37
C ASN A 118 5.50 -6.98 -43.24
N ASN A 119 5.04 -6.99 -41.99
CA ASN A 119 3.90 -6.19 -41.53
C ASN A 119 4.36 -5.42 -40.29
N SER A 120 5.46 -4.67 -40.44
CA SER A 120 5.66 -3.50 -39.61
C SER A 120 4.42 -2.62 -39.78
N LYS A 121 3.56 -2.60 -38.76
CA LYS A 121 2.71 -1.44 -38.54
C LYS A 121 3.66 -0.26 -38.54
N GLN A 122 3.57 0.54 -39.59
CA GLN A 122 4.30 1.79 -39.73
C GLN A 122 3.85 2.65 -38.55
N ALA A 123 4.62 2.62 -37.47
CA ALA A 123 4.25 3.28 -36.23
C ALA A 123 4.19 4.78 -36.52
N SER A 124 2.98 5.31 -36.54
CA SER A 124 2.78 6.75 -36.59
C SER A 124 3.44 7.33 -35.35
N SER A 125 4.28 8.34 -35.56
CA SER A 125 4.92 9.08 -34.47
C SER A 125 3.95 10.08 -33.83
N GLU A 126 2.66 9.76 -33.84
CA GLU A 126 1.56 10.61 -33.41
C GLU A 126 1.42 10.48 -31.89
N THR A 127 1.43 11.62 -31.22
CA THR A 127 1.26 11.76 -29.78
C THR A 127 -0.13 12.30 -29.50
N ILE A 128 -0.60 12.20 -28.25
CA ILE A 128 -1.91 12.80 -27.89
C ILE A 128 -1.98 14.31 -28.19
N PHE A 129 -0.83 15.00 -28.18
CA PHE A 129 -0.72 16.42 -28.48
C PHE A 129 -1.01 16.77 -29.95
N ASP A 130 -0.98 15.79 -30.86
CA ASP A 130 -1.22 15.99 -32.30
C ASP A 130 -2.73 15.95 -32.67
N TYR A 131 -3.63 15.69 -31.70
CA TYR A 131 -5.07 15.58 -31.94
C TYR A 131 -5.88 16.71 -31.26
N PRO A 132 -6.23 17.81 -31.99
CA PRO A 132 -7.00 18.94 -31.47
C PRO A 132 -8.30 18.58 -30.71
N GLN A 133 -8.97 17.50 -31.10
CA GLN A 133 -10.20 17.03 -30.43
C GLN A 133 -9.96 16.63 -28.97
N ALA A 134 -8.80 16.04 -28.67
CA ALA A 134 -8.50 15.48 -27.35
C ALA A 134 -8.36 16.58 -26.28
N PHE A 135 -8.05 17.82 -26.66
CA PHE A 135 -7.81 18.94 -25.75
C PHE A 135 -9.07 19.49 -25.06
N THR A 136 -10.29 19.15 -25.49
CA THR A 136 -11.51 19.68 -24.85
C THR A 136 -11.85 18.87 -23.59
N ARG A 137 -11.81 19.48 -22.40
CA ARG A 137 -12.15 18.79 -21.15
C ARG A 137 -13.66 18.61 -20.98
N SER A 138 -14.06 17.49 -20.38
CA SER A 138 -15.36 17.39 -19.72
C SER A 138 -15.43 18.39 -18.54
N THR A 139 -16.64 18.74 -18.11
CA THR A 139 -16.79 19.61 -16.92
C THR A 139 -16.67 18.85 -15.60
N GLU A 140 -16.68 17.51 -15.66
CA GLU A 140 -16.75 16.60 -14.52
C GLU A 140 -15.38 16.11 -14.04
N MET A 141 -14.41 15.97 -14.96
CA MET A 141 -13.06 15.47 -14.66
C MET A 141 -12.06 16.62 -14.51
N PRO A 142 -11.12 16.56 -13.55
CA PRO A 142 -10.00 17.49 -13.47
C PRO A 142 -9.03 17.25 -14.65
N PRO A 143 -8.23 18.26 -15.03
CA PRO A 143 -7.31 18.11 -16.15
C PRO A 143 -6.01 17.39 -15.75
N CYS A 144 -5.28 16.88 -16.73
CA CYS A 144 -4.05 16.10 -16.53
C CYS A 144 -2.79 16.85 -16.99
N VAL A 145 -1.66 16.65 -16.30
CA VAL A 145 -0.34 17.13 -16.78
C VAL A 145 0.43 15.92 -17.28
N LEU A 146 0.85 15.95 -18.54
CA LEU A 146 1.47 14.82 -19.22
C LEU A 146 2.97 15.07 -19.46
N PRO A 147 3.84 14.06 -19.25
CA PRO A 147 5.22 14.12 -19.70
C PRO A 147 5.28 14.08 -21.24
N LYS A 148 6.44 14.38 -21.78
CA LYS A 148 6.79 14.13 -23.18
C LYS A 148 7.16 12.65 -23.40
N VAL A 149 7.85 12.07 -22.40
CA VAL A 149 8.33 10.68 -22.39
C VAL A 149 8.20 10.10 -20.97
N THR A 150 7.64 8.90 -20.84
CA THR A 150 7.56 8.13 -19.58
C THR A 150 8.90 7.45 -19.25
N GLY A 151 9.09 7.03 -18.00
CA GLY A 151 10.35 6.50 -17.49
C GLY A 151 11.46 7.55 -17.41
N THR A 152 11.13 8.81 -17.08
CA THR A 152 12.11 9.92 -17.02
C THR A 152 11.97 10.76 -15.75
N LEU A 153 13.02 11.51 -15.41
CA LEU A 153 12.97 12.51 -14.33
C LEU A 153 11.80 13.50 -14.47
N GLN A 154 11.37 13.78 -15.70
CA GLN A 154 10.22 14.63 -15.98
C GLN A 154 8.89 14.00 -15.52
N SER A 155 8.64 12.71 -15.76
CA SER A 155 7.40 12.06 -15.33
C SER A 155 7.36 11.86 -13.81
N CYS A 156 8.50 11.55 -13.18
CA CYS A 156 8.63 11.55 -11.72
C CYS A 156 8.33 12.94 -11.12
N LEU A 157 8.87 14.01 -11.72
CA LEU A 157 8.61 15.38 -11.28
C LEU A 157 7.13 15.77 -11.44
N ILE A 158 6.50 15.40 -12.55
CA ILE A 158 5.09 15.74 -12.82
C ILE A 158 4.16 15.06 -11.81
N SER A 159 4.31 13.75 -11.58
CA SER A 159 3.49 13.01 -10.60
C SER A 159 3.64 13.58 -9.18
N LEU A 160 4.86 13.98 -8.77
CA LEU A 160 5.09 14.68 -7.51
C LEU A 160 4.40 16.06 -7.47
N ILE A 161 4.57 16.93 -8.48
CA ILE A 161 3.96 18.27 -8.47
C ILE A 161 2.43 18.22 -8.55
N VAL A 162 1.84 17.30 -9.32
CA VAL A 162 0.38 17.10 -9.42
C VAL A 162 -0.22 16.60 -8.11
N THR A 163 0.46 15.69 -7.40
CA THR A 163 0.00 15.20 -6.10
C THR A 163 0.16 16.26 -5.00
N LEU A 164 1.30 16.95 -4.95
CA LEU A 164 1.55 18.07 -4.03
C LEU A 164 0.60 19.25 -4.24
N SER A 165 0.07 19.46 -5.46
CA SER A 165 -0.89 20.54 -5.71
C SER A 165 -2.20 20.39 -4.94
N GLN A 166 -2.54 19.20 -4.42
CA GLN A 166 -3.75 18.99 -3.63
C GLN A 166 -3.64 19.55 -2.20
N ILE A 167 -2.42 19.82 -1.73
CA ILE A 167 -2.15 20.30 -0.37
C ILE A 167 -2.58 21.77 -0.23
N GLY A 168 -3.48 22.05 0.70
CA GLY A 168 -4.06 23.38 0.91
C GLY A 168 -3.00 24.42 1.29
N GLU A 169 -2.14 24.09 2.26
CA GLU A 169 -1.02 24.95 2.69
C GLU A 169 -0.11 25.35 1.51
N LEU A 170 0.26 24.40 0.64
CA LEU A 170 1.08 24.68 -0.54
C LEU A 170 0.35 25.60 -1.53
N ARG A 171 -0.92 25.35 -1.85
CA ARG A 171 -1.71 26.26 -2.72
C ARG A 171 -1.83 27.66 -2.12
N ASN A 172 -2.11 27.78 -0.82
CA ASN A 172 -2.19 29.07 -0.12
C ASN A 172 -0.88 29.86 -0.24
N VAL A 173 0.28 29.19 -0.16
CA VAL A 173 1.61 29.83 -0.30
C VAL A 173 1.92 30.16 -1.76
N PHE A 174 1.77 29.22 -2.69
CA PHE A 174 2.05 29.46 -4.12
C PHE A 174 1.13 30.54 -4.71
N PHE A 175 -0.15 30.64 -4.32
CA PHE A 175 -1.06 31.70 -4.77
C PHE A 175 -0.97 33.01 -3.96
N SER A 176 -0.05 33.13 -3.01
CA SER A 176 0.08 34.34 -2.18
C SER A 176 0.60 35.59 -2.93
N LYS A 177 1.10 35.41 -4.17
CA LYS A 177 1.81 36.42 -4.95
C LYS A 177 1.54 36.23 -6.44
N GLU A 178 1.36 37.32 -7.16
CA GLU A 178 1.11 37.30 -8.61
C GLU A 178 2.39 37.58 -9.40
N PHE A 179 2.54 36.93 -10.54
CA PHE A 179 3.66 37.14 -11.46
C PHE A 179 3.17 37.57 -12.85
N ASP A 180 4.12 37.81 -13.76
CA ASP A 180 3.83 37.73 -15.18
C ASP A 180 4.09 36.28 -15.62
N TYR A 181 3.08 35.67 -16.25
CA TYR A 181 3.13 34.26 -16.64
C TYR A 181 3.72 34.05 -18.04
N GLY A 182 3.89 35.12 -18.83
CA GLY A 182 4.10 35.01 -20.28
C GLY A 182 2.88 34.46 -21.00
N PHE A 183 2.87 34.47 -22.34
CA PHE A 183 1.85 33.77 -23.13
C PHE A 183 2.38 33.43 -24.53
N ASP A 184 2.21 32.18 -24.93
CA ASP A 184 2.41 31.69 -26.30
C ASP A 184 1.17 30.87 -26.68
N GLU A 185 0.79 30.88 -27.95
CA GLU A 185 -0.41 30.18 -28.44
C GLU A 185 -0.28 28.66 -28.29
N ASN A 186 0.93 28.10 -28.35
CA ASN A 186 1.19 26.65 -28.28
C ASN A 186 1.82 26.22 -26.94
N TRP A 187 1.71 27.05 -25.89
CA TRP A 187 2.37 26.85 -24.59
C TRP A 187 2.15 25.47 -23.93
N TYR A 188 1.02 24.82 -24.25
CA TYR A 188 0.59 23.53 -23.72
C TYR A 188 1.28 22.32 -24.39
N THR A 189 2.05 22.53 -25.46
CA THR A 189 2.73 21.47 -26.23
C THR A 189 4.18 21.24 -25.77
N PRO A 190 4.75 20.03 -25.93
CA PRO A 190 6.13 19.72 -25.54
C PRO A 190 7.21 20.37 -26.43
N THR A 191 6.83 20.98 -27.56
CA THR A 191 7.75 21.61 -28.52
C THR A 191 8.01 23.08 -28.22
N THR A 192 7.06 23.75 -27.57
CA THR A 192 7.15 25.18 -27.24
C THR A 192 8.04 25.42 -26.02
N GLU A 193 8.71 26.57 -25.96
CA GLU A 193 9.41 27.05 -24.77
C GLU A 193 8.83 28.41 -24.40
N LEU A 194 8.20 28.52 -23.23
CA LEU A 194 7.57 29.77 -22.84
C LEU A 194 8.61 30.79 -22.36
N THR A 195 8.65 31.96 -23.01
CA THR A 195 9.53 33.06 -22.62
C THR A 195 8.92 33.89 -21.50
N VAL A 196 9.18 33.49 -20.24
CA VAL A 196 8.85 34.31 -19.07
C VAL A 196 9.91 35.39 -18.86
N GLU A 197 9.49 36.67 -18.92
CA GLU A 197 10.36 37.81 -18.58
C GLU A 197 10.67 37.79 -17.07
N THR A 198 11.94 37.60 -16.74
CA THR A 198 12.41 37.61 -15.34
C THR A 198 12.65 39.06 -14.89
N PRO A 199 11.93 39.57 -13.87
CA PRO A 199 12.11 40.95 -13.38
C PRO A 199 13.54 41.16 -12.88
N GLU A 200 14.08 42.39 -12.99
CA GLU A 200 15.45 42.70 -12.58
C GLU A 200 15.78 42.28 -11.13
N LYS A 201 14.78 42.30 -10.23
CA LYS A 201 14.91 41.82 -8.82
C LYS A 201 15.32 40.35 -8.72
N PHE A 202 14.92 39.52 -9.69
CA PHE A 202 15.08 38.06 -9.67
C PHE A 202 16.03 37.54 -10.76
N LYS A 203 16.73 38.44 -11.47
CA LYS A 203 17.56 38.08 -12.62
C LYS A 203 18.66 37.06 -12.32
N ASP A 204 19.18 37.09 -11.09
CA ASP A 204 20.22 36.17 -10.60
C ASP A 204 19.63 34.97 -9.81
N ASN A 205 18.30 34.81 -9.76
CA ASN A 205 17.63 33.74 -9.04
C ASN A 205 17.02 32.71 -10.01
N SER A 206 17.67 31.55 -10.10
CA SER A 206 17.27 30.42 -10.96
C SER A 206 15.89 29.83 -10.60
N PHE A 207 15.40 29.99 -9.38
CA PHE A 207 14.09 29.48 -8.95
C PHE A 207 12.91 30.32 -9.46
N TYR A 208 13.12 31.52 -10.02
CA TYR A 208 12.00 32.38 -10.44
C TYR A 208 11.11 31.69 -11.49
N ARG A 209 11.70 31.10 -12.53
CA ARG A 209 10.95 30.39 -13.57
C ARG A 209 10.25 29.16 -12.99
N PHE A 210 10.96 28.33 -12.22
CA PHE A 210 10.42 27.15 -11.54
C PHE A 210 9.17 27.46 -10.69
N VAL A 211 9.20 28.53 -9.89
CA VAL A 211 8.06 28.93 -9.06
C VAL A 211 6.86 29.40 -9.91
N VAL A 212 7.11 30.13 -11.00
CA VAL A 212 6.04 30.56 -11.93
C VAL A 212 5.41 29.37 -12.65
N GLU A 213 6.21 28.38 -13.08
CA GLU A 213 5.70 27.15 -13.71
C GLU A 213 4.89 26.27 -12.75
N ILE A 214 5.35 26.06 -11.51
CA ILE A 214 4.56 25.37 -10.48
C ILE A 214 3.25 26.11 -10.24
N GLN A 215 3.27 27.42 -10.12
CA GLN A 215 2.05 28.20 -9.92
C GLN A 215 1.09 28.07 -11.10
N ARG A 216 1.60 28.02 -12.35
CA ARG A 216 0.77 27.77 -13.54
C ARG A 216 0.15 26.37 -13.50
N ILE A 217 0.90 25.33 -13.13
CA ILE A 217 0.36 23.97 -12.96
C ILE A 217 -0.71 23.92 -11.86
N PHE A 218 -0.47 24.56 -10.72
CA PHE A 218 -1.46 24.64 -9.64
C PHE A 218 -2.73 25.38 -10.10
N GLY A 219 -2.59 26.43 -10.91
CA GLY A 219 -3.71 27.15 -11.51
C GLY A 219 -4.46 26.32 -12.56
N PHE A 220 -3.74 25.54 -13.36
CA PHE A 220 -4.32 24.63 -14.35
C PHE A 220 -5.18 23.53 -13.70
N LEU A 221 -4.65 22.92 -12.64
CA LEU A 221 -5.34 21.92 -11.81
C LEU A 221 -6.43 22.52 -10.91
N SER A 222 -6.57 23.85 -10.87
CA SER A 222 -7.63 24.51 -10.08
C SER A 222 -8.99 24.42 -10.80
N PRO A 223 -10.09 24.19 -10.06
CA PRO A 223 -11.40 23.95 -10.65
C PRO A 223 -11.89 25.17 -11.45
N LYS A 224 -12.42 24.91 -12.66
CA LYS A 224 -13.08 25.91 -13.53
C LYS A 224 -12.17 27.05 -14.03
N VAL A 225 -10.84 26.86 -14.00
CA VAL A 225 -9.87 27.85 -14.51
C VAL A 225 -9.54 27.59 -15.97
N SER A 226 -8.89 26.46 -16.29
CA SER A 226 -8.71 26.02 -17.68
C SER A 226 -9.88 25.15 -18.16
N ASN A 227 -10.12 25.14 -19.47
CA ASN A 227 -11.00 24.21 -20.19
C ASN A 227 -10.22 23.15 -21.00
N ARG A 228 -8.89 23.22 -21.04
CA ARG A 228 -8.08 22.15 -21.65
C ARG A 228 -8.10 20.90 -20.78
N SER A 229 -8.11 19.74 -21.42
CA SER A 229 -8.12 18.42 -20.77
C SER A 229 -6.75 18.00 -20.29
N PHE A 230 -5.69 18.35 -21.02
CA PHE A 230 -4.31 18.11 -20.65
C PHE A 230 -3.35 19.19 -21.16
N ILE A 231 -2.16 19.26 -20.55
CA ILE A 231 -1.01 20.07 -20.98
C ILE A 231 0.29 19.28 -20.83
N SER A 232 1.35 19.69 -21.54
CA SER A 232 2.69 19.17 -21.35
C SER A 232 3.40 19.77 -20.14
N GLY A 233 4.06 18.93 -19.34
CA GLY A 233 4.99 19.35 -18.29
C GLY A 233 6.39 19.77 -18.77
N GLU A 234 6.61 19.90 -20.09
CA GLU A 234 7.93 20.27 -20.64
C GLU A 234 8.44 21.62 -20.11
N ASN A 235 7.57 22.63 -20.00
CA ASN A 235 8.00 23.96 -19.49
C ASN A 235 8.45 23.89 -18.02
N LEU A 236 7.82 23.05 -17.20
CA LEU A 236 8.29 22.80 -15.83
C LEU A 236 9.70 22.20 -15.84
N PHE A 237 9.95 21.17 -16.65
CA PHE A 237 11.27 20.55 -16.76
C PHE A 237 12.35 21.52 -17.26
N LYS A 238 12.04 22.32 -18.29
CA LYS A 238 12.92 23.39 -18.81
C LYS A 238 13.15 24.54 -17.79
N SER A 239 12.30 24.68 -16.79
CA SER A 239 12.41 25.71 -15.75
C SER A 239 13.22 25.32 -14.52
N LEU A 240 13.66 24.06 -14.45
CA LEU A 240 14.50 23.56 -13.35
C LEU A 240 15.83 24.31 -13.29
N PRO A 241 16.35 24.64 -12.09
CA PRO A 241 17.71 25.18 -11.96
C PRO A 241 18.77 24.17 -12.42
N GLU A 242 19.90 24.68 -12.92
CA GLU A 242 20.98 23.87 -13.51
C GLU A 242 21.52 22.76 -12.57
N ASP A 243 21.50 23.00 -11.25
CA ASP A 243 21.96 22.05 -10.21
C ASP A 243 20.95 20.91 -9.90
N PHE A 244 19.80 20.84 -10.59
CA PHE A 244 18.78 19.83 -10.31
C PHE A 244 19.09 18.48 -10.96
N ALA A 245 19.49 18.49 -12.23
CA ALA A 245 19.66 17.28 -13.04
C ALA A 245 20.95 16.52 -12.71
N ILE A 246 20.80 15.28 -12.26
CA ILE A 246 21.85 14.25 -12.27
C ILE A 246 21.19 13.04 -12.94
N ASP A 247 21.84 12.45 -13.94
CA ASP A 247 21.20 11.47 -14.84
C ASP A 247 20.86 10.12 -14.17
N ASP A 248 21.31 9.90 -12.92
CA ASP A 248 21.20 8.66 -12.15
C ASP A 248 20.42 8.84 -10.80
N ASP A 249 19.50 9.82 -10.69
CA ASP A 249 18.71 10.02 -9.45
C ASP A 249 17.60 8.96 -9.27
N ASP A 250 17.66 8.18 -8.18
CA ASP A 250 16.55 7.35 -7.72
C ASP A 250 15.37 8.19 -7.18
N TRP A 251 14.18 7.59 -7.07
CA TRP A 251 12.97 8.22 -6.50
C TRP A 251 13.22 8.96 -5.18
N GLU A 252 14.06 8.41 -4.30
CA GLU A 252 14.40 9.04 -3.03
C GLU A 252 15.08 10.41 -3.22
N ASP A 253 16.07 10.49 -4.11
CA ASP A 253 16.81 11.71 -4.40
C ASP A 253 15.96 12.70 -5.18
N VAL A 254 15.13 12.23 -6.12
CA VAL A 254 14.14 13.09 -6.81
C VAL A 254 13.19 13.74 -5.81
N ILE A 255 12.59 12.98 -4.89
CA ILE A 255 11.67 13.53 -3.87
C ILE A 255 12.41 14.53 -2.96
N LYS A 256 13.60 14.18 -2.46
CA LYS A 256 14.43 15.09 -1.64
C LYS A 256 14.74 16.40 -2.37
N LYS A 257 15.14 16.32 -3.64
CA LYS A 257 15.39 17.50 -4.48
C LYS A 257 14.11 18.31 -4.68
N VAL A 258 12.99 17.70 -5.07
CA VAL A 258 11.71 18.40 -5.24
C VAL A 258 11.31 19.15 -3.97
N HIS A 259 11.31 18.50 -2.81
CA HIS A 259 11.00 19.15 -1.52
C HIS A 259 11.95 20.32 -1.22
N ARG A 260 13.26 20.12 -1.37
CA ARG A 260 14.28 21.15 -1.13
C ARG A 260 14.12 22.35 -2.07
N TYR A 261 13.87 22.10 -3.35
CA TYR A 261 13.75 23.15 -4.37
C TYR A 261 12.44 23.92 -4.25
N ILE A 262 11.34 23.27 -3.85
CA ILE A 262 10.09 23.96 -3.50
C ILE A 262 10.30 24.87 -2.28
N ALA A 263 10.98 24.40 -1.23
CA ALA A 263 11.26 25.21 -0.04
C ALA A 263 12.13 26.43 -0.36
N LEU A 264 13.25 26.24 -1.07
CA LEU A 264 14.16 27.33 -1.49
C LEU A 264 13.51 28.32 -2.46
N GLY A 265 12.70 27.82 -3.41
CA GLY A 265 11.92 28.66 -4.32
C GLY A 265 10.88 29.50 -3.57
N SER A 266 10.15 28.89 -2.64
CA SER A 266 9.17 29.60 -1.81
C SER A 266 9.80 30.65 -0.90
N GLU A 267 10.92 30.34 -0.24
CA GLU A 267 11.62 31.31 0.62
C GLU A 267 12.13 32.50 -0.23
N SER A 268 12.81 32.22 -1.35
CA SER A 268 13.49 33.25 -2.13
C SER A 268 12.62 34.05 -3.11
N ILE A 269 11.49 33.49 -3.56
CA ILE A 269 10.57 34.11 -4.54
C ILE A 269 9.24 34.54 -3.90
N LEU A 270 8.69 33.75 -2.97
CA LEU A 270 7.39 34.01 -2.33
C LEU A 270 7.52 34.68 -0.95
N ASP A 271 8.74 34.81 -0.43
CA ASP A 271 9.02 35.34 0.91
C ASP A 271 8.35 34.46 2.02
N LYS A 272 8.30 33.13 1.80
CA LYS A 272 7.62 32.13 2.66
C LYS A 272 8.46 30.86 2.85
N ASP A 273 8.85 30.55 4.08
CA ASP A 273 9.50 29.27 4.40
C ASP A 273 8.49 28.11 4.40
N LEU A 274 8.79 27.05 3.64
CA LEU A 274 8.05 25.78 3.59
C LEU A 274 8.86 24.61 4.16
N THR A 275 10.05 24.84 4.72
CA THR A 275 10.94 23.80 5.23
C THR A 275 10.26 22.94 6.30
N SER A 276 9.42 23.54 7.14
CA SER A 276 8.61 22.83 8.13
C SER A 276 7.44 22.02 7.56
N VAL A 277 7.08 22.18 6.29
CA VAL A 277 6.08 21.33 5.64
C VAL A 277 6.71 19.98 5.28
N PHE A 278 7.93 19.98 4.76
CA PHE A 278 8.60 18.80 4.21
C PHE A 278 9.54 18.07 5.17
N LEU A 279 10.10 18.74 6.19
CA LEU A 279 11.06 18.14 7.12
C LEU A 279 10.42 17.79 8.46
N SER A 280 10.41 16.48 8.75
CA SER A 280 10.30 15.96 10.10
C SER A 280 11.69 15.89 10.75
N GLN A 281 11.77 15.79 12.08
CA GLN A 281 13.01 15.59 12.81
C GLN A 281 12.88 14.39 13.74
N VAL A 282 13.88 13.52 13.71
CA VAL A 282 13.93 12.27 14.46
C VAL A 282 15.15 12.28 15.37
N GLU A 283 14.97 11.92 16.63
CA GLU A 283 16.05 11.73 17.60
C GLU A 283 16.27 10.24 17.84
N SER A 284 17.50 9.77 17.61
CA SER A 284 17.89 8.37 17.88
C SER A 284 18.72 8.28 19.16
N ASN A 285 18.42 7.30 20.00
CA ASN A 285 19.08 7.04 21.30
C ASN A 285 19.21 8.24 22.28
N GLY A 286 18.53 9.37 22.04
CA GLY A 286 18.58 10.57 22.89
C GLY A 286 19.84 11.43 22.75
N GLU A 287 20.57 11.31 21.62
CA GLU A 287 21.81 12.07 21.38
C GLU A 287 21.87 12.75 20.00
N GLU A 288 21.44 12.09 18.92
CA GLU A 288 21.53 12.64 17.55
C GLU A 288 20.15 12.91 16.96
N THR A 289 19.91 14.17 16.57
CA THR A 289 18.74 14.60 15.80
C THR A 289 19.04 14.63 14.31
N THR A 290 18.31 13.87 13.51
CA THR A 290 18.39 13.85 12.05
C THR A 290 17.15 14.48 11.42
N ASP A 291 17.34 15.24 10.35
CA ASP A 291 16.24 15.75 9.51
C ASP A 291 15.79 14.65 8.56
N LEU A 292 14.49 14.35 8.55
CA LEU A 292 13.86 13.28 7.77
C LEU A 292 12.82 13.88 6.81
N SER A 293 13.09 13.83 5.52
CA SER A 293 12.19 14.27 4.44
C SER A 293 11.31 13.15 3.87
N ILE A 294 11.74 11.90 4.01
CA ILE A 294 11.09 10.69 3.50
C ILE A 294 11.26 9.62 4.57
N LEU A 295 10.17 8.94 4.94
CA LEU A 295 10.24 7.75 5.77
C LEU A 295 10.26 6.51 4.88
N GLN A 296 11.34 5.74 4.95
CA GLN A 296 11.48 4.52 4.16
C GLN A 296 10.98 3.28 4.92
N ILE A 297 10.30 2.39 4.20
CA ILE A 297 9.88 1.07 4.67
C ILE A 297 10.40 0.05 3.67
N GLU A 298 11.51 -0.59 4.02
CA GLU A 298 12.07 -1.74 3.31
C GLU A 298 11.11 -2.94 3.34
N TYR A 299 11.24 -3.83 2.36
CA TYR A 299 10.38 -5.01 2.23
C TYR A 299 10.45 -5.94 3.46
N GLU A 300 11.63 -6.11 4.07
CA GLU A 300 11.78 -6.91 5.29
C GLU A 300 11.05 -6.32 6.51
N ALA A 301 11.06 -4.99 6.65
CA ALA A 301 10.40 -4.29 7.76
C ALA A 301 8.88 -4.18 7.59
N ARG A 302 8.36 -4.56 6.42
CA ARG A 302 6.96 -4.40 6.03
C ARG A 302 6.05 -5.42 6.72
N ASN A 303 5.19 -4.90 7.59
CA ASN A 303 4.11 -5.65 8.22
C ASN A 303 2.83 -5.60 7.36
N SER A 304 1.71 -6.15 7.86
CA SER A 304 0.43 -6.18 7.12
C SER A 304 -0.24 -4.82 6.94
N ASN A 305 0.15 -3.80 7.71
CA ASN A 305 -0.39 -2.45 7.62
C ASN A 305 0.63 -1.40 8.09
N LEU A 306 0.36 -0.13 7.78
CA LEU A 306 1.26 0.98 8.08
C LEU A 306 1.57 1.11 9.58
N GLN A 307 0.56 1.07 10.46
CA GLN A 307 0.76 1.22 11.91
C GLN A 307 1.66 0.14 12.49
N ALA A 308 1.54 -1.12 12.03
CA ALA A 308 2.39 -2.22 12.45
C ALA A 308 3.83 -2.04 11.95
N SER A 309 4.03 -1.58 10.72
CA SER A 309 5.37 -1.27 10.17
C SER A 309 6.05 -0.14 10.94
N LEU A 310 5.32 0.96 11.22
CA LEU A 310 5.83 2.08 12.02
C LEU A 310 6.17 1.63 13.45
N ASN A 311 5.30 0.85 14.10
CA ASN A 311 5.59 0.26 15.41
C ASN A 311 6.87 -0.60 15.39
N SER A 312 7.14 -1.31 14.29
CA SER A 312 8.36 -2.12 14.11
C SER A 312 9.61 -1.25 13.94
N LEU A 313 9.55 -0.25 13.07
CA LEU A 313 10.66 0.65 12.76
C LEU A 313 11.03 1.58 13.94
N ILE A 314 10.05 1.95 14.77
CA ILE A 314 10.22 2.97 15.82
C ILE A 314 10.32 2.34 17.22
N TRP A 315 9.35 1.53 17.64
CA TRP A 315 9.30 1.01 19.01
C TRP A 315 10.01 -0.33 19.22
N ASN A 316 10.24 -1.10 18.14
CA ASN A 316 10.95 -2.38 18.21
C ASN A 316 12.41 -2.27 17.70
N SER A 317 12.81 -1.11 17.17
CA SER A 317 14.19 -0.86 16.73
C SER A 317 15.12 -0.65 17.92
N GLU A 318 16.34 -1.18 17.83
CA GLU A 318 17.38 -1.00 18.86
C GLU A 318 17.73 0.48 19.07
N LEU A 319 17.64 1.30 18.01
CA LEU A 319 17.92 2.74 18.02
C LEU A 319 16.83 3.59 18.68
N ASN A 320 15.64 3.01 18.90
CA ASN A 320 14.43 3.67 19.41
C ASN A 320 14.25 5.10 18.82
N PRO A 321 14.16 5.26 17.48
CA PRO A 321 14.07 6.58 16.86
C PRO A 321 12.72 7.24 17.15
N VAL A 322 12.72 8.48 17.62
CA VAL A 322 11.50 9.19 18.07
C VAL A 322 11.36 10.52 17.36
N PHE A 323 10.16 10.87 16.89
CA PHE A 323 9.92 12.18 16.29
C PHE A 323 9.97 13.30 17.34
N THR A 324 10.89 14.25 17.15
CA THR A 324 10.95 15.50 17.93
C THR A 324 10.13 16.60 17.28
N LYS A 325 10.01 16.56 15.95
CA LYS A 325 9.17 17.43 15.13
C LYS A 325 8.59 16.62 13.97
N LEU A 326 7.34 16.86 13.62
CA LEU A 326 6.72 16.33 12.41
C LEU A 326 6.54 17.46 11.39
N GLY A 327 6.76 17.16 10.12
CA GLY A 327 6.40 18.04 9.01
C GLY A 327 4.89 18.01 8.74
N SER A 328 4.34 19.09 8.17
CA SER A 328 2.93 19.12 7.74
C SER A 328 2.60 18.03 6.69
N LEU A 329 3.57 17.67 5.86
CA LEU A 329 3.54 16.55 4.93
C LEU A 329 4.53 15.48 5.40
N LEU A 330 4.04 14.24 5.47
CA LEU A 330 4.83 13.04 5.69
C LEU A 330 4.81 12.19 4.41
N THR A 331 5.94 12.13 3.72
CA THR A 331 6.14 11.23 2.58
C THR A 331 6.70 9.90 3.06
N ILE A 332 6.05 8.79 2.69
CA ILE A 332 6.44 7.43 3.06
C ILE A 332 6.73 6.66 1.78
N GLN A 333 7.98 6.24 1.60
CA GLN A 333 8.41 5.39 0.48
C GLN A 333 8.45 3.94 0.95
N MET A 334 7.64 3.09 0.33
CA MET A 334 7.63 1.66 0.56
C MET A 334 8.27 0.96 -0.62
N PHE A 335 9.35 0.22 -0.38
CA PHE A 335 10.01 -0.52 -1.44
C PHE A 335 9.24 -1.76 -1.86
N GLY A 336 9.44 -2.15 -3.12
CA GLY A 336 9.04 -3.46 -3.61
C GLY A 336 9.89 -4.57 -2.99
N GLY A 337 9.47 -5.82 -3.20
CA GLY A 337 10.34 -6.97 -2.96
C GLY A 337 10.94 -7.40 -4.29
N ASP A 338 12.24 -7.65 -4.32
CA ASP A 338 12.96 -8.01 -5.54
C ASP A 338 12.44 -9.35 -6.12
N GLU A 339 12.57 -9.52 -7.44
CA GLU A 339 12.17 -10.75 -8.13
C GLU A 339 13.17 -11.90 -7.86
N ASP A 340 14.45 -11.57 -7.63
CA ASP A 340 15.54 -12.53 -7.39
C ASP A 340 15.53 -13.15 -5.98
N ASP A 341 14.77 -12.58 -5.02
CA ASP A 341 14.66 -13.06 -3.63
C ASP A 341 13.82 -14.34 -3.47
N ASP A 342 13.24 -14.86 -4.57
CA ASP A 342 12.33 -16.00 -4.54
C ASP A 342 13.02 -17.37 -4.48
N ASP A 343 14.33 -17.47 -4.76
CA ASP A 343 15.08 -18.75 -4.74
C ASP A 343 15.17 -19.38 -3.33
N ASP A 344 15.12 -18.56 -2.27
CA ASP A 344 15.18 -19.04 -0.87
C ASP A 344 13.78 -19.25 -0.23
N GLY A 345 12.69 -18.93 -0.94
CA GLY A 345 11.30 -19.25 -0.56
C GLY A 345 10.75 -18.57 0.71
N ARG A 346 11.45 -17.57 1.27
CA ARG A 346 11.06 -16.87 2.52
C ARG A 346 10.20 -15.62 2.28
N CYS A 347 10.33 -14.99 1.12
CA CYS A 347 9.80 -13.67 0.79
C CYS A 347 8.39 -13.69 0.19
N GLN A 348 7.44 -14.42 0.79
CA GLN A 348 6.04 -14.41 0.34
C GLN A 348 5.45 -12.98 0.34
N ALA A 349 5.05 -12.49 -0.84
CA ALA A 349 4.44 -11.18 -1.02
C ALA A 349 3.21 -10.98 -0.12
N ARG A 350 3.31 -10.04 0.83
CA ARG A 350 2.26 -9.73 1.82
C ARG A 350 1.46 -8.52 1.37
N SER A 351 0.16 -8.68 1.16
CA SER A 351 -0.78 -7.56 0.95
C SER A 351 -0.66 -6.53 2.09
N PHE A 352 -0.63 -5.24 1.75
CA PHE A 352 -0.48 -4.15 2.71
C PHE A 352 -1.72 -3.24 2.78
N GLU A 353 -2.21 -3.01 3.98
CA GLU A 353 -3.34 -2.13 4.28
C GLU A 353 -2.84 -0.69 4.60
N ILE A 354 -3.37 0.29 3.85
CA ILE A 354 -3.10 1.71 4.04
C ILE A 354 -4.26 2.36 4.81
N PRO A 355 -4.05 3.01 5.95
CA PRO A 355 -5.12 3.74 6.62
C PRO A 355 -5.48 5.03 5.86
N GLU A 356 -6.77 5.37 5.73
CA GLU A 356 -7.17 6.69 5.16
C GLU A 356 -6.60 7.85 5.99
N TYR A 357 -6.55 7.66 7.31
CA TYR A 357 -5.90 8.58 8.23
C TYR A 357 -5.24 7.84 9.39
N PHE A 358 -4.15 8.39 9.91
CA PHE A 358 -3.52 7.90 11.14
C PHE A 358 -2.90 9.06 11.95
N TYR A 359 -2.27 8.72 13.07
CA TYR A 359 -1.75 9.67 14.04
C TYR A 359 -0.23 9.50 14.21
N PRO A 360 0.62 10.00 13.28
CA PRO A 360 2.07 9.91 13.40
C PRO A 360 2.57 10.59 14.69
N GLY A 361 1.82 11.55 15.23
CA GLY A 361 2.09 12.17 16.53
C GLY A 361 2.24 11.17 17.69
N ILE A 362 1.65 9.97 17.62
CA ILE A 362 1.86 8.88 18.60
C ILE A 362 3.35 8.52 18.75
N PHE A 363 4.13 8.64 17.67
CA PHE A 363 5.54 8.31 17.61
C PHE A 363 6.48 9.46 18.08
N THR A 364 5.93 10.46 18.77
CA THR A 364 6.71 11.58 19.33
C THR A 364 7.14 11.35 20.78
N SER A 365 8.19 12.06 21.20
CA SER A 365 8.76 11.94 22.56
C SER A 365 7.76 12.26 23.67
N THR A 366 6.77 13.11 23.37
CA THR A 366 5.62 13.43 24.23
C THR A 366 4.89 12.18 24.76
N TYR A 367 4.73 11.13 23.94
CA TYR A 367 3.96 9.93 24.30
C TYR A 367 4.81 8.70 24.55
N GLN A 368 6.13 8.77 24.32
CA GLN A 368 7.06 7.65 24.54
C GLN A 368 6.95 7.07 25.96
N GLU A 369 6.86 7.90 26.99
CA GLU A 369 6.65 7.43 28.37
C GLU A 369 5.32 6.69 28.56
N ILE A 370 4.24 7.15 27.92
CA ILE A 370 2.91 6.54 28.02
C ILE A 370 2.92 5.18 27.33
N ILE A 371 3.53 5.09 26.14
CA ILE A 371 3.68 3.86 25.37
C ILE A 371 4.58 2.86 26.12
N ALA A 372 5.67 3.31 26.73
CA ALA A 372 6.50 2.48 27.60
C ALA A 372 5.72 1.97 28.83
N LYS A 373 4.91 2.81 29.48
CA LYS A 373 4.00 2.41 30.58
C LYS A 373 2.94 1.40 30.11
N MET A 374 2.38 1.57 28.91
CA MET A 374 1.44 0.61 28.29
C MET A 374 2.11 -0.73 28.02
N ASN A 375 3.27 -0.74 27.36
CA ASN A 375 4.04 -1.96 27.11
C ASN A 375 4.44 -2.69 28.40
N GLN A 376 4.83 -1.95 29.44
CA GLN A 376 5.12 -2.53 30.76
C GLN A 376 3.86 -3.12 31.42
N LYS A 377 2.70 -2.43 31.34
CA LYS A 377 1.40 -2.96 31.81
C LYS A 377 0.99 -4.21 31.03
N LYS A 378 1.13 -4.21 29.69
CA LYS A 378 0.88 -5.35 28.81
C LYS A 378 1.75 -6.55 29.19
N LEU A 379 3.06 -6.36 29.36
CA LEU A 379 3.99 -7.40 29.81
C LEU A 379 3.62 -7.97 31.19
N ASN A 380 3.20 -7.13 32.13
CA ASN A 380 2.75 -7.56 33.45
C ASN A 380 1.43 -8.34 33.37
N ALA A 381 0.48 -7.92 32.52
CA ALA A 381 -0.75 -8.65 32.23
C ALA A 381 -0.46 -10.02 31.59
N THR A 382 0.49 -10.12 30.65
CA THR A 382 0.94 -11.40 30.08
C THR A 382 1.52 -12.34 31.15
N LYS A 383 2.35 -11.82 32.06
CA LYS A 383 2.90 -12.59 33.19
C LYS A 383 1.80 -13.06 34.15
N GLU A 384 0.84 -12.19 34.49
CA GLU A 384 -0.30 -12.57 35.33
C GLU A 384 -1.21 -13.59 34.64
N ARG A 385 -1.47 -13.44 33.34
CA ARG A 385 -2.21 -14.38 32.51
C ARG A 385 -1.56 -15.76 32.53
N SER A 386 -0.27 -15.83 32.21
CA SER A 386 0.51 -17.07 32.27
C SER A 386 0.42 -17.73 33.65
N SER A 387 0.69 -16.99 34.72
CA SER A 387 0.58 -17.50 36.10
C SER A 387 -0.82 -18.03 36.46
N THR A 388 -1.86 -17.34 36.00
CA THR A 388 -3.26 -17.73 36.24
C THR A 388 -3.62 -18.99 35.46
N THR A 389 -3.23 -19.07 34.19
CA THR A 389 -3.41 -20.27 33.35
C THR A 389 -2.66 -21.47 33.92
N THR A 390 -1.41 -21.33 34.37
CA THR A 390 -0.66 -22.43 35.02
C THR A 390 -1.36 -22.94 36.29
N LYS A 391 -1.88 -22.03 37.14
CA LYS A 391 -2.67 -22.42 38.32
C LYS A 391 -3.94 -23.17 37.93
N LEU A 392 -4.66 -22.67 36.93
CA LEU A 392 -5.92 -23.26 36.47
C LEU A 392 -5.71 -24.65 35.84
N LEU A 393 -4.64 -24.82 35.05
CA LEU A 393 -4.20 -26.13 34.56
C LEU A 393 -3.88 -27.09 35.73
N GLY A 394 -3.21 -26.60 36.77
CA GLY A 394 -2.92 -27.36 37.99
C GLY A 394 -4.15 -27.77 38.80
N PHE A 395 -5.27 -27.05 38.70
CA PHE A 395 -6.57 -27.49 39.26
C PHE A 395 -7.34 -28.45 38.33
N SER A 396 -7.06 -28.43 37.03
CA SER A 396 -7.69 -29.34 36.06
C SER A 396 -7.05 -30.74 36.06
N SER A 397 -5.72 -30.82 36.16
CA SER A 397 -4.94 -32.04 35.93
C SER A 397 -3.71 -32.15 36.81
N PHE A 398 -3.42 -33.38 37.27
CA PHE A 398 -2.23 -33.74 38.02
C PHE A 398 -1.70 -35.08 37.50
N GLU A 399 -0.41 -35.15 37.11
CA GLU A 399 0.20 -36.35 36.51
C GLU A 399 -0.62 -36.95 35.35
N GLY A 400 -1.18 -36.09 34.48
CA GLY A 400 -2.04 -36.51 33.36
C GLY A 400 -3.44 -36.99 33.75
N LYS A 401 -3.79 -37.02 35.05
CA LYS A 401 -5.11 -37.43 35.55
C LYS A 401 -5.96 -36.21 35.90
N LYS A 402 -7.24 -36.24 35.53
CA LYS A 402 -8.17 -35.14 35.82
C LYS A 402 -8.55 -35.10 37.30
N ILE A 403 -8.22 -34.02 38.00
CA ILE A 403 -8.45 -33.88 39.45
C ILE A 403 -9.94 -34.01 39.78
N LYS A 404 -10.82 -33.35 39.02
CA LYS A 404 -12.28 -33.46 39.14
C LYS A 404 -12.78 -34.91 39.05
N LYS A 405 -12.19 -35.72 38.18
CA LYS A 405 -12.56 -37.15 38.02
C LYS A 405 -12.04 -38.01 39.17
N ILE A 406 -10.83 -37.72 39.68
CA ILE A 406 -10.31 -38.38 40.89
C ILE A 406 -11.22 -38.08 42.08
N LEU A 407 -11.49 -36.79 42.35
CA LEU A 407 -12.33 -36.36 43.46
C LEU A 407 -13.72 -36.97 43.39
N GLN A 408 -14.38 -36.93 42.23
CA GLN A 408 -15.71 -37.54 42.06
C GLN A 408 -15.68 -39.05 42.31
N ASN A 409 -14.75 -39.79 41.68
CA ASN A 409 -14.62 -41.24 41.89
C ASN A 409 -14.33 -41.59 43.36
N SER A 410 -13.54 -40.78 44.07
CA SER A 410 -13.25 -40.98 45.49
C SER A 410 -14.45 -40.66 46.40
N ILE A 411 -15.23 -39.63 46.08
CA ILE A 411 -16.50 -39.31 46.76
C ILE A 411 -17.50 -40.46 46.55
N ASP A 412 -17.70 -40.90 45.31
CA ASP A 412 -18.63 -41.98 44.95
C ASP A 412 -18.25 -43.30 45.65
N TYR A 413 -16.95 -43.62 45.75
CA TYR A 413 -16.46 -44.79 46.48
C TYR A 413 -16.70 -44.68 47.99
N LEU A 414 -16.35 -43.54 48.61
CA LEU A 414 -16.55 -43.34 50.05
C LEU A 414 -18.02 -43.26 50.44
N ALA A 415 -18.92 -42.83 49.56
CA ALA A 415 -20.37 -42.90 49.75
C ALA A 415 -20.88 -44.35 49.90
N THR A 416 -20.14 -45.35 49.42
CA THR A 416 -20.44 -46.79 49.61
C THR A 416 -19.76 -47.42 50.82
N THR A 417 -19.02 -46.65 51.62
CA THR A 417 -18.21 -47.10 52.75
C THR A 417 -18.63 -46.38 54.04
N ASP A 418 -18.45 -46.97 55.23
CA ASP A 418 -18.83 -46.36 56.52
C ASP A 418 -18.02 -45.09 56.94
N SER A 419 -17.18 -44.54 56.05
CA SER A 419 -16.26 -43.43 56.34
C SER A 419 -16.85 -42.05 55.99
N LYS A 420 -17.89 -41.63 56.72
CA LYS A 420 -18.62 -40.38 56.47
C LYS A 420 -17.77 -39.11 56.58
N GLU A 421 -16.86 -39.02 57.55
CA GLU A 421 -15.99 -37.84 57.71
C GLU A 421 -15.11 -37.61 56.48
N ALA A 422 -14.48 -38.67 55.96
CA ALA A 422 -13.64 -38.60 54.77
C ALA A 422 -14.43 -38.26 53.49
N HIS A 423 -15.68 -38.73 53.38
CA HIS A 423 -16.59 -38.35 52.30
C HIS A 423 -16.90 -36.84 52.33
N ASP A 424 -17.26 -36.31 53.50
CA ASP A 424 -17.66 -34.91 53.64
C ASP A 424 -16.47 -33.94 53.46
N ASP A 425 -15.27 -34.31 53.94
CA ASP A 425 -14.04 -33.56 53.68
C ASP A 425 -13.64 -33.54 52.19
N LEU A 426 -13.76 -34.68 51.48
CA LEU A 426 -13.48 -34.73 50.03
C LEU A 426 -14.52 -33.95 49.22
N LYS A 427 -15.79 -33.98 49.63
CA LYS A 427 -16.83 -33.15 49.03
C LYS A 427 -16.53 -31.66 49.20
N ARG A 428 -16.15 -31.25 50.42
CA ARG A 428 -15.72 -29.86 50.72
C ARG A 428 -14.48 -29.45 49.93
N LEU A 429 -13.52 -30.37 49.71
CA LEU A 429 -12.36 -30.13 48.86
C LEU A 429 -12.76 -29.95 47.39
N SER A 430 -13.68 -30.77 46.87
CA SER A 430 -14.21 -30.64 45.51
C SER A 430 -14.92 -29.30 45.28
N GLU A 431 -15.79 -28.90 46.21
CA GLU A 431 -16.45 -27.59 46.20
C GLU A 431 -15.43 -26.44 46.26
N LYS A 432 -14.38 -26.58 47.09
CA LYS A 432 -13.29 -25.58 47.16
C LYS A 432 -12.52 -25.46 45.85
N VAL A 433 -12.10 -26.57 45.24
CA VAL A 433 -11.40 -26.59 43.94
C VAL A 433 -12.27 -25.99 42.84
N GLN A 434 -13.57 -26.27 42.83
CA GLN A 434 -14.49 -25.68 41.87
C GLN A 434 -14.64 -24.16 42.06
N ASN A 435 -14.75 -23.68 43.30
CA ASN A 435 -14.84 -22.25 43.60
C ASN A 435 -13.55 -21.49 43.28
N GLU A 436 -12.37 -22.06 43.59
CA GLU A 436 -11.08 -21.47 43.23
C GLU A 436 -10.87 -21.46 41.70
N SER A 437 -11.29 -22.50 40.99
CA SER A 437 -11.26 -22.54 39.51
C SER A 437 -12.17 -21.50 38.87
N LEU A 438 -13.38 -21.29 39.39
CA LEU A 438 -14.27 -20.21 38.92
C LEU A 438 -13.67 -18.82 39.17
N ALA A 439 -13.14 -18.57 40.37
CA ALA A 439 -12.51 -17.30 40.71
C ALA A 439 -11.26 -17.01 39.84
N LEU A 440 -10.46 -18.03 39.51
CA LEU A 440 -9.33 -17.90 38.60
C LEU A 440 -9.78 -17.63 37.15
N ASN A 441 -10.87 -18.26 36.69
CA ASN A 441 -11.46 -17.99 35.38
C ASN A 441 -11.98 -16.55 35.26
N ASP A 442 -12.64 -16.04 36.29
CA ASP A 442 -13.12 -14.65 36.28
C ASP A 442 -11.98 -13.64 36.40
N ARG A 443 -10.91 -13.97 37.15
CA ARG A 443 -9.66 -13.18 37.12
C ARG A 443 -9.00 -13.21 35.74
N LEU A 444 -8.97 -14.37 35.07
CA LEU A 444 -8.41 -14.52 33.73
C LEU A 444 -9.16 -13.67 32.70
N LYS A 445 -10.51 -13.66 32.73
CA LYS A 445 -11.33 -12.77 31.90
C LYS A 445 -11.01 -11.29 32.14
N PHE A 446 -10.92 -10.87 33.41
CA PHE A 446 -10.57 -9.49 33.76
C PHE A 446 -9.18 -9.10 33.26
N VAL A 447 -8.17 -9.94 33.50
CA VAL A 447 -6.79 -9.69 33.03
C VAL A 447 -6.73 -9.66 31.50
N ASN A 448 -7.54 -10.47 30.80
CA ASN A 448 -7.59 -10.44 29.34
C ASN A 448 -8.27 -9.17 28.79
N GLN A 449 -9.32 -8.67 29.44
CA GLN A 449 -9.93 -7.38 29.09
C GLN A 449 -8.95 -6.22 29.29
N GLU A 450 -8.16 -6.23 30.37
CA GLU A 450 -7.11 -5.23 30.59
C GLU A 450 -5.97 -5.38 29.58
N TYR A 451 -5.57 -6.61 29.23
CA TYR A 451 -4.55 -6.87 28.19
C TYR A 451 -4.95 -6.28 26.83
N LEU A 452 -6.20 -6.50 26.38
CA LEU A 452 -6.69 -5.99 25.10
C LEU A 452 -6.71 -4.46 25.02
N LYS A 453 -7.04 -3.76 26.13
CA LYS A 453 -6.98 -2.29 26.22
C LYS A 453 -5.55 -1.72 26.27
N MET A 454 -4.58 -2.54 26.66
CA MET A 454 -3.16 -2.17 26.74
C MET A 454 -2.41 -2.52 25.45
N ASP A 455 -3.11 -2.92 24.38
CA ASP A 455 -2.46 -3.25 23.12
C ASP A 455 -2.09 -2.00 22.32
N VAL A 456 -0.79 -1.71 22.31
CA VAL A 456 -0.13 -0.64 21.55
C VAL A 456 -0.18 -0.87 20.02
N LYS A 457 -0.53 -2.07 19.55
CA LYS A 457 -0.79 -2.28 18.11
C LYS A 457 -2.05 -1.54 17.62
N ASN A 458 -3.00 -1.22 18.50
CA ASN A 458 -4.22 -0.49 18.15
C ASN A 458 -4.08 1.02 18.53
N PRO A 459 -4.20 1.97 17.57
CA PRO A 459 -4.11 3.40 17.86
C PRO A 459 -5.23 3.90 18.79
N ASP A 460 -6.45 3.35 18.71
CA ASP A 460 -7.59 3.80 19.52
C ASP A 460 -7.33 3.61 21.02
N ASN A 461 -6.71 2.49 21.39
CA ASN A 461 -6.29 2.21 22.78
C ASN A 461 -5.31 3.27 23.31
N ILE A 462 -4.40 3.75 22.45
CA ILE A 462 -3.38 4.75 22.80
C ILE A 462 -4.07 6.11 22.98
N LEU A 463 -4.93 6.50 22.04
CA LEU A 463 -5.70 7.76 22.11
C LEU A 463 -6.59 7.79 23.36
N GLU A 464 -7.26 6.69 23.68
CA GLU A 464 -8.04 6.51 24.90
C GLU A 464 -7.22 6.75 26.18
N ILE A 465 -5.91 6.46 26.17
CA ILE A 465 -5.03 6.61 27.33
C ILE A 465 -4.41 8.02 27.37
N ILE A 466 -4.10 8.61 26.21
CA ILE A 466 -3.70 10.02 26.08
C ILE A 466 -4.80 10.94 26.65
N GLU A 467 -6.06 10.70 26.29
CA GLU A 467 -7.20 11.46 26.83
C GLU A 467 -7.33 11.29 28.36
N LYS A 468 -7.13 10.08 28.87
CA LYS A 468 -7.17 9.78 30.32
C LYS A 468 -6.04 10.42 31.12
N GLU A 469 -4.85 10.59 30.54
CA GLU A 469 -3.73 11.33 31.16
C GLU A 469 -3.84 12.86 30.97
N GLY A 470 -4.83 13.34 30.20
CA GLY A 470 -5.14 14.77 30.04
C GLY A 470 -4.18 15.52 29.12
N LEU A 471 -3.46 14.81 28.26
CA LEU A 471 -2.66 15.39 27.19
C LEU A 471 -3.54 15.76 25.99
N PRO A 472 -3.14 16.75 25.16
CA PRO A 472 -3.81 16.99 23.89
C PRO A 472 -3.71 15.74 23.00
N PRO A 473 -4.74 15.38 22.22
CA PRO A 473 -4.62 14.31 21.25
C PRO A 473 -3.63 14.71 20.13
N PRO A 474 -2.88 13.76 19.56
CA PRO A 474 -2.05 14.02 18.38
C PRO A 474 -2.92 14.42 17.18
N GLU A 475 -2.36 15.22 16.28
CA GLU A 475 -3.03 15.64 15.04
C GLU A 475 -3.22 14.46 14.08
N LYS A 476 -4.32 14.50 13.32
CA LYS A 476 -4.61 13.52 12.26
C LYS A 476 -3.83 13.85 11.00
N TYR A 477 -3.30 12.82 10.38
CA TYR A 477 -2.70 12.90 9.05
C TYR A 477 -3.55 12.07 8.10
N TYR A 478 -4.06 12.69 7.05
CA TYR A 478 -4.89 12.07 6.03
C TYR A 478 -4.05 11.72 4.80
N LEU A 479 -4.30 10.56 4.20
CA LEU A 479 -3.73 10.21 2.91
C LEU A 479 -4.26 11.18 1.85
N THR A 480 -3.37 11.79 1.07
CA THR A 480 -3.74 12.68 -0.04
C THR A 480 -3.37 12.12 -1.40
N SER A 481 -2.38 11.24 -1.49
CA SER A 481 -2.02 10.56 -2.73
C SER A 481 -1.17 9.31 -2.54
N VAL A 482 -1.20 8.45 -3.56
CA VAL A 482 -0.40 7.24 -3.71
C VAL A 482 0.20 7.27 -5.12
N ILE A 483 1.53 7.29 -5.23
CA ILE A 483 2.24 7.16 -6.51
C ILE A 483 2.75 5.73 -6.59
N ILE A 484 2.44 5.05 -7.70
CA ILE A 484 2.80 3.64 -7.96
C ILE A 484 3.95 3.60 -8.97
N SER A 485 3.88 4.42 -10.00
CA SER A 485 4.96 4.72 -10.93
C SER A 485 4.94 6.19 -11.34
N ASP A 486 5.85 6.59 -12.21
CA ASP A 486 5.91 7.91 -12.82
C ASP A 486 4.78 8.18 -13.83
N SER A 487 4.15 7.11 -14.33
CA SER A 487 3.00 7.13 -15.23
C SER A 487 1.66 6.75 -14.57
N GLU A 488 1.69 6.25 -13.33
CA GLU A 488 0.54 5.66 -12.64
C GLU A 488 0.45 6.16 -11.19
N TYR A 489 -0.55 7.01 -10.90
CA TYR A 489 -0.71 7.63 -9.60
C TYR A 489 -2.17 7.98 -9.27
N ILE A 490 -2.48 8.04 -7.97
CA ILE A 490 -3.81 8.25 -7.42
C ILE A 490 -3.76 9.42 -6.43
N TYR A 491 -4.73 10.33 -6.47
CA TYR A 491 -4.82 11.43 -5.49
C TYR A 491 -6.25 11.78 -5.10
N LYS A 492 -6.42 12.37 -3.91
CA LYS A 492 -7.71 12.84 -3.39
C LYS A 492 -8.03 14.21 -4.01
N ALA A 493 -8.99 14.24 -4.93
CA ALA A 493 -9.37 15.42 -5.69
C ALA A 493 -10.48 16.19 -4.95
N LYS A 494 -10.21 17.43 -4.55
CA LYS A 494 -11.15 18.24 -3.72
C LYS A 494 -12.48 18.61 -4.39
N HIS A 495 -12.60 18.45 -5.71
CA HIS A 495 -13.68 19.02 -6.52
C HIS A 495 -14.08 18.13 -7.71
N LEU A 496 -14.30 16.83 -7.48
CA LEU A 496 -15.02 16.00 -8.45
C LEU A 496 -16.49 16.45 -8.49
N THR A 497 -17.02 16.72 -9.69
CA THR A 497 -18.43 17.14 -9.86
C THR A 497 -19.27 16.05 -10.50
N THR A 498 -18.92 14.79 -10.25
CA THR A 498 -19.71 13.61 -10.59
C THR A 498 -21.04 13.67 -9.83
N THR A 499 -22.15 13.76 -10.56
CA THR A 499 -23.50 13.83 -9.98
C THR A 499 -23.99 12.52 -9.38
N ASP A 500 -23.22 11.44 -9.56
CA ASP A 500 -23.73 10.08 -9.50
C ASP A 500 -23.28 9.32 -8.25
N PHE A 501 -22.18 9.73 -7.59
CA PHE A 501 -21.61 9.06 -6.41
C PHE A 501 -21.05 10.05 -5.38
N GLU A 502 -21.77 10.23 -4.25
CA GLU A 502 -21.41 11.17 -3.17
C GLU A 502 -20.13 10.81 -2.38
N ASN A 503 -19.43 9.73 -2.75
CA ASN A 503 -18.30 9.14 -1.99
C ASN A 503 -17.00 8.93 -2.82
N GLU A 504 -16.97 9.30 -4.10
CA GLU A 504 -15.79 9.12 -4.95
C GLU A 504 -14.91 10.37 -4.95
N ASP A 505 -14.09 10.51 -3.89
CA ASP A 505 -13.14 11.62 -3.74
C ASP A 505 -11.76 11.35 -4.40
N TRP A 506 -11.50 10.13 -4.86
CA TRP A 506 -10.19 9.73 -5.37
C TRP A 506 -10.18 9.66 -6.90
N LEU A 507 -9.12 10.21 -7.50
CA LEU A 507 -8.85 10.15 -8.92
C LEU A 507 -7.60 9.31 -9.18
N TYR A 508 -7.75 8.29 -10.02
CA TYR A 508 -6.67 7.48 -10.58
C TYR A 508 -6.30 8.01 -11.96
N ILE A 509 -4.99 8.17 -12.22
CA ILE A 509 -4.44 8.57 -13.51
C ILE A 509 -3.46 7.49 -13.98
N VAL A 510 -3.66 7.04 -15.21
CA VAL A 510 -2.74 6.17 -15.96
C VAL A 510 -2.33 6.90 -17.24
N ILE A 511 -1.03 6.95 -17.52
CA ILE A 511 -0.47 7.54 -18.73
C ILE A 511 0.08 6.40 -19.60
N ASP A 512 -0.58 6.15 -20.73
CA ASP A 512 -0.20 5.11 -21.68
C ASP A 512 0.85 5.65 -22.66
N SER A 513 1.89 4.86 -22.89
CA SER A 513 3.00 5.23 -23.78
C SER A 513 3.25 4.21 -24.89
N ASP A 514 3.79 4.69 -26.00
CA ASP A 514 4.25 3.85 -27.10
C ASP A 514 5.56 3.09 -26.76
N HIS A 515 6.02 2.28 -27.71
CA HIS A 515 7.28 1.55 -27.67
C HIS A 515 8.55 2.42 -27.59
N ASN A 516 8.43 3.76 -27.72
CA ASN A 516 9.50 4.74 -27.51
C ASN A 516 9.28 5.56 -26.24
N ASN A 517 8.40 5.09 -25.33
CA ASN A 517 7.94 5.76 -24.12
C ASN A 517 7.25 7.12 -24.35
N LYS A 518 6.84 7.47 -25.58
CA LYS A 518 6.09 8.71 -25.84
C LYS A 518 4.65 8.54 -25.43
N VAL A 519 4.06 9.58 -24.84
CA VAL A 519 2.65 9.55 -24.40
C VAL A 519 1.71 9.45 -25.60
N SER A 520 0.99 8.33 -25.67
CA SER A 520 -0.01 8.06 -26.71
C SER A 520 -1.43 8.36 -26.24
N GLU A 521 -1.75 8.05 -24.98
CA GLU A 521 -3.08 8.26 -24.39
C GLU A 521 -2.95 8.46 -22.86
N TYR A 522 -4.00 8.93 -22.20
CA TYR A 522 -4.10 8.89 -20.75
C TYR A 522 -5.53 8.54 -20.34
N ARG A 523 -5.67 7.87 -19.20
CA ARG A 523 -6.94 7.45 -18.63
C ARG A 523 -7.09 8.04 -17.24
N THR A 524 -8.31 8.47 -16.92
CA THR A 524 -8.66 9.04 -15.62
C THR A 524 -9.94 8.40 -15.11
N GLU A 525 -9.90 7.82 -13.92
CA GLU A 525 -11.04 7.11 -13.31
C GLU A 525 -11.27 7.63 -11.90
N THR A 526 -12.54 7.75 -11.50
CA THR A 526 -12.92 8.06 -10.11
C THR A 526 -13.10 6.78 -9.31
N MET A 527 -12.78 6.81 -8.03
CA MET A 527 -12.90 5.64 -7.14
C MET A 527 -13.20 6.04 -5.70
N SER A 528 -13.77 5.10 -4.93
CA SER A 528 -13.91 5.23 -3.48
C SER A 528 -12.62 4.82 -2.76
N PHE A 529 -12.52 5.16 -1.47
CA PHE A 529 -11.40 4.70 -0.65
C PHE A 529 -11.35 3.17 -0.52
N GLU A 530 -12.50 2.47 -0.51
CA GLU A 530 -12.49 1.00 -0.47
C GLU A 530 -11.93 0.40 -1.76
N ALA A 531 -12.22 1.00 -2.92
CA ALA A 531 -11.65 0.58 -4.20
C ALA A 531 -10.13 0.83 -4.25
N LEU A 532 -9.66 1.99 -3.80
CA LEU A 532 -8.23 2.28 -3.63
C LEU A 532 -7.54 1.25 -2.73
N GLN A 533 -8.15 0.90 -1.60
CA GLN A 533 -7.59 -0.09 -0.68
C GLN A 533 -7.54 -1.48 -1.30
N LEU A 534 -8.57 -1.92 -2.04
CA LEU A 534 -8.56 -3.20 -2.75
C LEU A 534 -7.45 -3.24 -3.81
N PHE A 535 -7.33 -2.17 -4.60
CA PHE A 535 -6.28 -2.01 -5.61
C PHE A 535 -4.88 -2.15 -5.01
N ILE A 536 -4.60 -1.44 -3.91
CA ILE A 536 -3.29 -1.52 -3.22
C ILE A 536 -3.03 -2.90 -2.59
N LEU A 537 -4.06 -3.58 -2.07
CA LEU A 537 -3.90 -4.96 -1.56
C LEU A 537 -3.55 -5.95 -2.68
N GLU A 538 -4.00 -5.71 -3.90
CA GLU A 538 -3.70 -6.51 -5.09
C GLU A 538 -2.32 -6.18 -5.67
N GLU A 539 -2.06 -4.93 -6.02
CA GLU A 539 -0.76 -4.46 -6.56
C GLU A 539 0.42 -4.86 -5.67
N THR A 540 0.28 -4.66 -4.36
CA THR A 540 1.38 -4.92 -3.42
C THR A 540 1.55 -6.40 -3.05
N LYS A 541 0.64 -7.27 -3.50
CA LYS A 541 0.68 -8.73 -3.32
C LYS A 541 1.08 -9.47 -4.60
N LEU A 542 0.60 -9.02 -5.76
CA LEU A 542 0.87 -9.65 -7.06
C LEU A 542 2.12 -9.05 -7.72
N ASN A 543 2.16 -7.73 -7.84
CA ASN A 543 3.14 -7.03 -8.68
C ASN A 543 4.35 -6.51 -7.88
N ARG A 544 4.38 -6.74 -6.55
CA ARG A 544 5.42 -6.31 -5.60
C ARG A 544 5.85 -4.83 -5.73
N ARG A 545 5.00 -3.95 -6.27
CA ARG A 545 5.42 -2.60 -6.65
C ARG A 545 5.81 -1.72 -5.45
N GLN A 546 6.76 -0.81 -5.70
CA GLN A 546 7.03 0.33 -4.85
C GLN A 546 5.77 1.20 -4.72
N LEU A 547 5.58 1.82 -3.55
CA LEU A 547 4.56 2.85 -3.34
C LEU A 547 5.16 4.07 -2.66
N ILE A 548 4.75 5.26 -3.09
CA ILE A 548 5.06 6.52 -2.39
C ILE A 548 3.73 7.10 -1.89
N LEU A 549 3.58 7.18 -0.57
CA LEU A 549 2.38 7.65 0.10
C LEU A 549 2.61 9.09 0.61
N HIS A 550 1.67 9.99 0.35
CA HIS A 550 1.66 11.33 0.93
C HIS A 550 0.56 11.43 1.98
N TYR A 551 0.96 11.71 3.22
CA TYR A 551 0.06 11.94 4.35
C TYR A 551 0.19 13.37 4.86
N VAL A 552 -0.92 14.09 4.98
CA VAL A 552 -0.94 15.53 5.28
C VAL A 552 -1.72 15.81 6.56
N ALA A 553 -1.14 16.64 7.43
CA ALA A 553 -1.74 17.13 8.66
C ALA A 553 -3.10 17.83 8.40
N GLU A 554 -4.09 17.56 9.25
CA GLU A 554 -5.46 18.09 9.13
C GLU A 554 -5.51 19.64 9.01
N SER A 555 -4.64 20.34 9.74
CA SER A 555 -4.47 21.80 9.64
C SER A 555 -4.06 22.28 8.24
N SER A 556 -3.28 21.49 7.50
CA SER A 556 -2.65 21.84 6.22
C SER A 556 -3.49 21.46 5.00
N LEU A 557 -4.57 20.69 5.21
CA LEU A 557 -5.57 20.39 4.17
C LEU A 557 -6.41 21.62 3.78
N GLN A 558 -6.59 22.55 4.73
CA GLN A 558 -7.48 23.71 4.57
C GLN A 558 -7.04 24.60 3.40
N ASP A 559 -7.96 24.76 2.46
CA ASP A 559 -7.75 25.55 1.26
C ASP A 559 -8.56 26.84 1.34
N SER A 560 -7.86 27.97 1.35
CA SER A 560 -8.45 29.31 1.31
C SER A 560 -7.97 30.10 0.09
N ALA A 561 -7.18 29.45 -0.77
CA ALA A 561 -6.41 30.09 -1.80
C ALA A 561 -7.32 30.48 -2.96
N LYS A 562 -7.30 31.78 -3.31
CA LYS A 562 -7.85 32.24 -4.58
C LYS A 562 -6.74 32.20 -5.62
N VAL A 563 -7.06 31.70 -6.82
CA VAL A 563 -6.15 31.75 -7.95
C VAL A 563 -5.89 33.24 -8.30
N PRO A 564 -4.61 33.64 -8.51
CA PRO A 564 -4.24 35.02 -8.86
C PRO A 564 -5.02 35.55 -10.07
N GLU A 565 -5.36 36.85 -10.07
CA GLU A 565 -6.20 37.44 -11.12
C GLU A 565 -5.52 37.33 -12.49
N LYS A 566 -4.22 37.64 -12.57
CA LYS A 566 -3.40 37.47 -13.77
C LYS A 566 -3.29 36.02 -14.27
N LEU A 567 -3.40 35.05 -13.37
CA LEU A 567 -3.35 33.64 -13.76
C LEU A 567 -4.70 33.19 -14.33
N VAL A 568 -5.80 33.74 -13.80
CA VAL A 568 -7.12 33.60 -14.42
C VAL A 568 -7.14 34.27 -15.80
N GLU A 569 -6.59 35.49 -15.95
CA GLU A 569 -6.48 36.16 -17.26
C GLU A 569 -5.68 35.35 -18.29
N PHE A 570 -4.59 34.70 -17.87
CA PHE A 570 -3.80 33.78 -18.70
C PHE A 570 -4.67 32.63 -19.23
N PHE A 571 -5.40 31.95 -18.34
CA PHE A 571 -6.25 30.82 -18.72
C PHE A 571 -7.51 31.25 -19.48
N ASP A 572 -8.09 32.41 -19.19
CA ASP A 572 -9.22 32.97 -19.97
C ASP A 572 -8.83 33.23 -21.43
N LYS A 573 -7.57 33.60 -21.68
CA LYS A 573 -7.03 33.75 -23.03
C LYS A 573 -6.79 32.40 -23.70
N ASP A 574 -6.23 31.42 -22.99
CA ASP A 574 -6.07 30.04 -23.48
C ASP A 574 -7.43 29.37 -23.80
N ASN A 575 -8.43 29.59 -22.94
CA ASN A 575 -9.80 29.12 -23.11
C ASN A 575 -10.48 29.70 -24.38
N GLN A 576 -10.14 30.94 -24.75
CA GLN A 576 -10.62 31.56 -25.99
C GLN A 576 -9.97 30.91 -27.21
N LEU A 577 -8.64 30.69 -27.20
CA LEU A 577 -7.95 29.98 -28.29
C LEU A 577 -8.48 28.55 -28.47
N LEU A 578 -8.66 27.78 -27.38
CA LEU A 578 -9.25 26.44 -27.46
C LEU A 578 -10.65 26.47 -28.10
N ALA A 579 -11.48 27.47 -27.78
CA ALA A 579 -12.80 27.61 -28.37
C ALA A 579 -12.74 27.95 -29.87
N GLU A 580 -11.73 28.71 -30.30
CA GLU A 580 -11.46 29.00 -31.71
C GLU A 580 -10.92 27.76 -32.46
N GLU A 581 -9.92 27.06 -31.92
CA GLU A 581 -9.38 25.78 -32.41
C GLU A 581 -10.50 24.75 -32.66
N VAL A 582 -11.36 24.55 -31.67
CA VAL A 582 -12.49 23.62 -31.73
C VAL A 582 -13.54 24.09 -32.74
N HIS A 583 -13.78 25.39 -32.89
CA HIS A 583 -14.71 25.93 -33.87
C HIS A 583 -14.19 25.77 -35.32
N GLU A 584 -12.92 26.08 -35.58
CA GLU A 584 -12.29 25.88 -36.88
C GLU A 584 -12.26 24.40 -37.27
N PHE A 585 -11.89 23.51 -36.35
CA PHE A 585 -11.93 22.07 -36.58
C PHE A 585 -13.34 21.58 -36.97
N ASN A 586 -14.37 21.99 -36.20
CA ASN A 586 -15.76 21.66 -36.49
C ASN A 586 -16.28 22.26 -37.81
N LYS A 587 -15.71 23.40 -38.26
CA LYS A 587 -16.02 24.00 -39.56
C LYS A 587 -15.41 23.19 -40.70
N ASN A 588 -14.14 22.84 -40.59
CA ASN A 588 -13.41 22.09 -41.62
C ASN A 588 -14.02 20.70 -41.82
N ASN A 589 -14.45 20.01 -40.75
CA ASN A 589 -15.19 18.74 -40.88
C ASN A 589 -16.53 18.91 -41.60
N LYS A 590 -17.29 19.98 -41.33
CA LYS A 590 -18.55 20.26 -42.04
C LYS A 590 -18.36 20.63 -43.51
N GLU A 591 -17.24 21.27 -43.85
CA GLU A 591 -16.87 21.56 -45.24
C GLU A 591 -16.46 20.27 -45.97
N ASN A 592 -15.70 19.38 -45.33
CA ASN A 592 -15.39 18.05 -45.86
C ASN A 592 -16.65 17.17 -46.05
N ASP A 593 -17.56 17.12 -45.07
CA ASP A 593 -18.84 16.40 -45.20
C ASP A 593 -19.71 16.97 -46.34
N ALA A 594 -19.67 18.29 -46.55
CA ALA A 594 -20.38 18.94 -47.64
C ALA A 594 -19.76 18.65 -49.02
N GLU A 595 -18.43 18.56 -49.13
CA GLU A 595 -17.77 18.16 -50.39
C GLU A 595 -18.06 16.70 -50.75
N VAL A 596 -18.03 15.77 -49.78
CA VAL A 596 -18.44 14.37 -50.00
C VAL A 596 -19.90 14.27 -50.46
N SER A 597 -20.78 15.16 -50.01
CA SER A 597 -22.19 15.18 -50.43
C SER A 597 -22.44 15.71 -51.86
N ASN A 598 -21.47 16.41 -52.47
CA ASN A 598 -21.61 16.99 -53.80
C ASN A 598 -21.12 16.09 -54.94
N ASP A 599 -20.33 15.05 -54.66
CA ASP A 599 -19.82 14.12 -55.69
C ASP A 599 -20.75 12.91 -55.92
N SER A 600 -21.81 12.75 -55.11
CA SER A 600 -22.82 11.68 -55.24
C SER A 600 -24.05 12.09 -56.05
N SER A 601 -23.88 12.85 -57.14
CA SER A 601 -24.99 13.34 -57.98
C SER A 601 -25.05 12.77 -59.41
N VAL A 602 -24.65 11.52 -59.62
CA VAL A 602 -24.98 10.75 -60.84
C VAL A 602 -25.26 9.27 -60.50
N ASP A 603 -26.50 8.95 -60.12
CA ASP A 603 -27.36 8.00 -60.86
C ASP A 603 -28.69 7.77 -60.14
N GLU A 604 -29.77 8.36 -60.67
CA GLU A 604 -31.13 7.92 -60.36
C GLU A 604 -31.42 6.59 -61.08
N SER A 605 -31.49 5.47 -60.36
CA SER A 605 -32.46 4.42 -60.74
C SER A 605 -32.87 3.50 -59.59
N PHE A 606 -34.20 3.31 -59.45
CA PHE A 606 -34.89 2.28 -58.67
C PHE A 606 -34.65 2.19 -57.15
N LEU A 607 -35.36 3.05 -56.40
CA LEU A 607 -35.98 2.64 -55.14
C LEU A 607 -37.49 2.40 -55.34
N VAL A 608 -37.90 1.13 -55.29
CA VAL A 608 -39.28 0.76 -54.98
C VAL A 608 -39.33 0.43 -53.50
N SER A 609 -40.29 1.03 -52.81
CA SER A 609 -40.60 0.77 -51.39
C SER A 609 -40.70 -0.71 -51.06
N HIS A 610 -40.40 -1.10 -49.82
CA HIS A 610 -41.40 -1.71 -48.93
C HIS A 610 -41.03 -1.46 -47.47
N SER A 611 -41.98 -0.89 -46.74
CA SER A 611 -42.00 -0.89 -45.28
C SER A 611 -42.47 -2.26 -44.79
N GLU A 612 -41.83 -2.85 -43.78
CA GLU A 612 -42.58 -3.51 -42.70
C GLU A 612 -41.75 -3.71 -41.43
N THR A 613 -42.48 -3.63 -40.32
CA THR A 613 -42.06 -3.85 -38.93
C THR A 613 -41.50 -5.24 -38.68
N GLN A 614 -40.60 -5.37 -37.70
CA GLN A 614 -40.93 -6.18 -36.51
C GLN A 614 -40.01 -5.91 -35.31
N SER A 615 -40.64 -5.83 -34.14
CA SER A 615 -39.99 -5.83 -32.83
C SER A 615 -39.67 -7.26 -32.41
N LEU A 616 -38.57 -7.45 -31.68
CA LEU A 616 -38.48 -8.34 -30.52
C LEU A 616 -37.30 -7.93 -29.63
#